data_AF-A0A316MD35-F1
#
_entry.id   AF-A0A316MD35-F1
#
_cell.length_a   1.000
_cell.length_b   1.000
_cell.length_c   1.000
_cell.angle_alpha   90.00
_cell.angle_beta   90.00
_cell.angle_gamma   90.00
#
_symmetry.space_group_name_H-M   'P 1'
#
loop_
_entity.id
_entity.type
_entity.pdbx_description
1 polymer ?
#
loop_
_entity_poly.entity_id
_entity_poly.type
_entity_poly.pdbx_seq_one_letter_code
_entity_poly.pdbx_strand_id
1 'polypeptide(L)'
;MEAKLMYATIPVYYPSLEEAERNNEKEMWLESYKINMDCKRAIEDRAATAMNTRELDSLISDLAEEYGVERAMYVLSRTVQFRDWDGRFSEIVKARAGEFEFPDAAKKLSADSSEGSKNADQTQAYLTEIDPCVLDLMYQRLMQEENGCFSDIAEDEAYALDDCEISDESLEREM
;
A
#
# COMPACT_ATOMS: atom_id res chain seq x y z
N MET A 1 12.63 -17.28 13.66
CA MET A 1 12.01 -17.10 12.33
C MET A 1 10.52 -17.43 12.31
N GLU A 2 9.89 -17.84 13.41
CA GLU A 2 8.46 -18.24 13.42
C GLU A 2 7.46 -17.08 13.53
N ALA A 3 7.87 -15.91 14.02
CA ALA A 3 6.95 -14.79 14.30
C ALA A 3 6.56 -13.93 13.08
N LYS A 4 7.26 -14.02 11.94
CA LYS A 4 6.95 -13.17 10.77
C LYS A 4 5.84 -13.74 9.89
N LEU A 5 5.83 -15.06 9.70
CA LEU A 5 4.77 -15.75 8.92
C LEU A 5 3.37 -15.66 9.58
N MET A 6 3.27 -15.28 10.85
CA MET A 6 1.98 -15.10 11.53
C MET A 6 1.37 -13.71 11.30
N TYR A 7 2.16 -12.69 10.93
CA TYR A 7 1.65 -11.33 10.84
C TYR A 7 0.65 -11.14 9.69
N ALA A 8 0.96 -11.71 8.52
CA ALA A 8 0.05 -11.70 7.37
C ALA A 8 -1.27 -12.47 7.61
N THR A 9 -1.32 -13.38 8.59
CA THR A 9 -2.53 -14.15 8.91
C THR A 9 -3.39 -13.49 10.00
N ILE A 10 -2.85 -12.49 10.70
CA ILE A 10 -3.60 -11.66 11.63
C ILE A 10 -4.26 -10.52 10.83
N PRO A 11 -5.58 -10.28 10.92
CA PRO A 11 -6.25 -9.23 10.18
C PRO A 11 -6.00 -7.82 10.75
N VAL A 12 -6.28 -6.79 9.95
CA VAL A 12 -6.30 -5.40 10.45
C VAL A 12 -7.53 -5.19 11.33
N TYR A 13 -7.32 -4.67 12.55
CA TYR A 13 -8.41 -4.27 13.44
C TYR A 13 -8.81 -2.81 13.15
N TYR A 14 -9.93 -2.62 12.45
CA TYR A 14 -10.45 -1.32 12.02
C TYR A 14 -11.13 -0.46 13.11
N PRO A 15 -11.90 -1.03 14.08
CA PRO A 15 -12.60 -0.20 15.05
C PRO A 15 -11.67 0.64 15.94
N SER A 16 -12.18 1.77 16.43
CA SER A 16 -11.44 2.65 17.36
C SER A 16 -11.02 1.93 18.64
N LEU A 17 -9.98 2.42 19.31
CA LEU A 17 -9.58 1.92 20.64
C LEU A 17 -10.74 1.97 21.64
N GLU A 18 -11.53 3.04 21.60
CA GLU A 18 -12.71 3.19 22.46
C GLU A 18 -13.77 2.09 22.22
N GLU A 19 -13.99 1.72 20.95
CA GLU A 19 -14.90 0.63 20.58
C GLU A 19 -14.36 -0.71 21.07
N ALA A 20 -13.06 -0.94 20.89
CA ALA A 20 -12.39 -2.15 21.37
C ALA A 20 -12.48 -2.28 22.91
N GLU A 21 -12.34 -1.17 23.65
CA GLU A 21 -12.52 -1.16 25.10
C GLU A 21 -13.97 -1.45 25.49
N ARG A 22 -14.95 -0.89 24.77
CA ARG A 22 -16.37 -1.12 25.04
C ARG A 22 -16.80 -2.56 24.79
N ASN A 23 -16.22 -3.18 23.77
CA ASN A 23 -16.56 -4.56 23.35
C ASN A 23 -15.65 -5.63 23.99
N ASN A 24 -14.73 -5.24 24.88
CA ASN A 24 -13.75 -6.14 25.51
C ASN A 24 -12.83 -6.84 24.49
N GLU A 25 -12.48 -6.11 23.42
CA GLU A 25 -11.64 -6.53 22.28
C GLU A 25 -10.27 -5.81 22.27
N LYS A 26 -9.93 -5.10 23.35
CA LYS A 26 -8.70 -4.30 23.46
C LYS A 26 -7.42 -5.08 23.12
N GLU A 27 -7.36 -6.37 23.44
CA GLU A 27 -6.19 -7.20 23.12
C GLU A 27 -5.99 -7.37 21.61
N MET A 28 -7.06 -7.58 20.85
CA MET A 28 -7.02 -7.66 19.39
C MET A 28 -6.60 -6.33 18.77
N TRP A 29 -7.11 -5.21 19.30
CA TRP A 29 -6.69 -3.88 18.88
C TRP A 29 -5.18 -3.67 19.12
N LEU A 30 -4.69 -4.01 20.32
CA LEU A 30 -3.28 -3.85 20.69
C LEU A 30 -2.35 -4.72 19.83
N GLU A 31 -2.76 -5.94 19.52
CA GLU A 31 -2.01 -6.85 18.65
C GLU A 31 -1.92 -6.29 17.23
N SER A 32 -3.05 -5.96 16.60
CA SER A 32 -3.05 -5.35 15.27
C SER A 32 -2.28 -4.03 15.24
N TYR A 33 -2.41 -3.19 16.27
CA TYR A 33 -1.69 -1.92 16.35
C TYR A 33 -0.17 -2.12 16.38
N LYS A 34 0.33 -3.11 17.13
CA LYS A 34 1.77 -3.43 17.15
C LYS A 34 2.27 -3.87 15.77
N ILE A 35 1.52 -4.73 15.09
CA ILE A 35 1.87 -5.20 13.75
C ILE A 35 1.86 -4.03 12.75
N ASN A 36 0.89 -3.11 12.85
CA ASN A 36 0.86 -1.89 12.04
C ASN A 36 2.11 -1.02 12.25
N MET A 37 2.54 -0.86 13.50
CA MET A 37 3.76 -0.10 13.82
C MET A 37 5.03 -0.80 13.32
N ASP A 38 5.09 -2.13 13.39
CA ASP A 38 6.22 -2.89 12.83
C ASP A 38 6.24 -2.82 11.31
N CYS A 39 5.07 -2.94 10.65
CA CYS A 39 4.91 -2.74 9.21
C CYS A 39 5.40 -1.36 8.78
N LYS A 40 4.95 -0.29 9.46
CA LYS A 40 5.43 1.08 9.23
C LYS A 40 6.94 1.18 9.28
N ARG A 41 7.57 0.64 10.32
CA ARG A 41 9.03 0.67 10.49
C ARG A 41 9.74 -0.05 9.35
N ALA A 42 9.26 -1.23 8.97
CA ALA A 42 9.82 -1.99 7.85
C ALA A 42 9.73 -1.20 6.52
N ILE A 43 8.63 -0.50 6.30
CA ILE A 43 8.44 0.39 5.13
C ILE A 43 9.45 1.54 5.20
N GLU A 44 9.53 2.29 6.31
CA GLU A 44 10.40 3.46 6.43
C GLU A 44 11.90 3.12 6.32
N ASP A 45 12.32 2.00 6.91
CA ASP A 45 13.72 1.54 6.90
C ASP A 45 14.22 1.25 5.48
N ARG A 46 13.32 0.82 4.58
CA ARG A 46 13.66 0.40 3.21
C ARG A 46 13.27 1.42 2.14
N ALA A 47 12.21 2.19 2.36
CA ALA A 47 11.79 3.24 1.44
C ALA A 47 12.85 4.34 1.28
N ALA A 48 13.65 4.60 2.32
CA ALA A 48 14.77 5.53 2.26
C ALA A 48 15.87 5.10 1.26
N THR A 49 15.99 3.80 0.96
CA THR A 49 17.02 3.25 0.08
C THR A 49 16.48 2.73 -1.25
N ALA A 50 15.18 2.42 -1.35
CA ALA A 50 14.52 1.90 -2.55
C ALA A 50 14.36 2.98 -3.65
N MET A 51 15.50 3.42 -4.21
CA MET A 51 15.55 4.43 -5.28
C MET A 51 15.56 3.82 -6.69
N ASN A 52 15.52 2.49 -6.81
CA ASN A 52 15.37 1.80 -8.09
C ASN A 52 14.22 0.78 -8.04
N THR A 53 13.64 0.49 -9.21
CA THR A 53 12.44 -0.35 -9.36
C THR A 53 12.61 -1.74 -8.75
N ARG A 54 13.79 -2.35 -8.85
CA ARG A 54 14.03 -3.72 -8.35
C ARG A 54 14.00 -3.81 -6.82
N GLU A 55 14.56 -2.83 -6.13
CA GLU A 55 14.49 -2.75 -4.66
C GLU A 55 13.07 -2.46 -4.18
N LEU A 56 12.31 -1.67 -4.95
CA LEU A 56 10.90 -1.43 -4.69
C LEU A 56 10.09 -2.72 -4.84
N ASP A 57 10.23 -3.46 -5.95
CA ASP A 57 9.49 -4.71 -6.18
C ASP A 57 9.78 -5.74 -5.08
N SER A 58 11.05 -5.86 -4.66
CA SER A 58 11.43 -6.71 -3.51
C SER A 58 10.80 -6.22 -2.21
N LEU A 59 10.73 -4.91 -1.97
CA LEU A 59 10.04 -4.36 -0.81
C LEU A 59 8.55 -4.71 -0.82
N ILE A 60 7.88 -4.59 -1.96
CA ILE A 60 6.46 -4.93 -2.09
C ILE A 60 6.23 -6.41 -1.82
N SER A 61 7.05 -7.31 -2.40
CA SER A 61 6.96 -8.75 -2.16
C SER A 61 7.15 -9.09 -0.67
N ASP A 62 8.15 -8.50 -0.02
CA ASP A 62 8.42 -8.77 1.40
C ASP A 62 7.29 -8.23 2.29
N LEU A 63 6.67 -7.09 1.94
CA LEU A 63 5.52 -6.55 2.66
C LEU A 63 4.29 -7.45 2.50
N ALA A 64 4.05 -7.95 1.29
CA ALA A 64 2.94 -8.86 1.01
C ALA A 64 3.09 -10.18 1.78
N GLU A 65 4.29 -10.76 1.79
CA GLU A 65 4.57 -12.02 2.50
C GLU A 65 4.57 -11.86 4.02
N GLU A 66 5.20 -10.81 4.56
CA GLU A 66 5.34 -10.63 6.02
C GLU A 66 4.08 -10.05 6.67
N TYR A 67 3.44 -9.06 6.05
CA TYR A 67 2.36 -8.28 6.68
C TYR A 67 1.00 -8.42 6.00
N GLY A 68 0.98 -8.89 4.75
CA GLY A 68 -0.19 -8.85 3.88
C GLY A 68 -0.36 -7.50 3.19
N VAL A 69 -0.83 -7.53 1.94
CA VAL A 69 -1.01 -6.33 1.10
C VAL A 69 -1.98 -5.34 1.74
N GLU A 70 -3.12 -5.83 2.26
CA GLU A 70 -4.14 -5.01 2.93
C GLU A 70 -3.52 -4.17 4.06
N ARG A 71 -2.67 -4.77 4.90
CA ARG A 71 -2.07 -4.08 6.05
C ARG A 71 -1.07 -3.01 5.60
N ALA A 72 -0.23 -3.33 4.62
CA ALA A 72 0.70 -2.36 4.07
C ALA A 72 -0.05 -1.15 3.49
N MET A 73 -1.12 -1.41 2.72
CA MET A 73 -1.98 -0.36 2.18
C MET A 73 -2.69 0.42 3.29
N TYR A 74 -3.24 -0.23 4.32
CA TYR A 74 -3.89 0.44 5.45
C TYR A 74 -2.94 1.42 6.15
N VAL A 75 -1.72 0.99 6.48
CA VAL A 75 -0.72 1.86 7.13
C VAL A 75 -0.37 3.06 6.26
N LEU A 76 -0.11 2.84 4.96
CA LEU A 76 0.26 3.91 4.02
C LEU A 76 -0.91 4.86 3.70
N SER A 77 -2.14 4.35 3.67
CA SER A 77 -3.35 5.13 3.40
C SER A 77 -3.53 6.27 4.40
N ARG A 78 -3.09 6.07 5.64
CA ARG A 78 -3.13 7.12 6.66
C ARG A 78 -2.33 8.35 6.25
N THR A 79 -1.14 8.15 5.68
CA THR A 79 -0.28 9.24 5.21
C THR A 79 -0.86 9.90 3.96
N VAL A 80 -1.42 9.11 3.04
CA VAL A 80 -2.09 9.64 1.83
C VAL A 80 -3.30 10.50 2.22
N GLN A 81 -4.17 10.04 3.13
CA GLN A 81 -5.32 10.82 3.59
C GLN A 81 -4.92 12.08 4.35
N PHE A 82 -3.87 12.01 5.18
CA PHE A 82 -3.38 13.18 5.92
C PHE A 82 -2.77 14.26 5.02
N ARG A 83 -2.27 13.85 3.84
CA ARG A 83 -1.60 14.69 2.86
C ARG A 83 -2.34 14.70 1.51
N ASP A 84 -3.66 14.56 1.54
CA ASP A 84 -4.51 14.51 0.35
C ASP A 84 -4.41 15.77 -0.54
N TRP A 85 -4.03 16.89 0.09
CA TRP A 85 -3.70 18.17 -0.53
C TRP A 85 -2.41 18.16 -1.36
N ASP A 86 -1.51 17.19 -1.17
CA ASP A 86 -0.25 17.09 -1.92
C ASP A 86 -0.54 16.59 -3.35
N GLY A 87 -0.29 17.45 -4.33
CA GLY A 87 -0.60 17.19 -5.74
C GLY A 87 0.27 16.11 -6.40
N ARG A 88 1.24 15.54 -5.68
CA ARG A 88 2.07 14.43 -6.19
C ARG A 88 1.39 13.07 -6.07
N PHE A 89 0.38 12.94 -5.22
CA PHE A 89 -0.44 11.73 -5.20
C PHE A 89 -1.39 11.72 -6.39
N SER A 90 -1.40 10.61 -7.11
CA SER A 90 -2.33 10.34 -8.18
C SER A 90 -3.76 10.15 -7.63
N GLU A 91 -4.76 10.51 -8.44
CA GLU A 91 -6.17 10.40 -8.02
C GLU A 91 -6.60 8.96 -7.75
N ILE A 92 -6.00 7.98 -8.45
CA ILE A 92 -6.26 6.56 -8.19
C ILE A 92 -5.76 6.13 -6.80
N VAL A 93 -4.57 6.60 -6.40
CA VAL A 93 -4.02 6.35 -5.06
C VAL A 93 -4.86 7.04 -3.99
N LYS A 94 -5.27 8.29 -4.19
CA LYS A 94 -6.15 8.99 -3.25
C LYS A 94 -7.50 8.27 -3.08
N ALA A 95 -8.11 7.84 -4.19
CA ALA A 95 -9.38 7.13 -4.17
C ALA A 95 -9.28 5.82 -3.39
N ARG A 96 -8.29 4.97 -3.72
CA ARG A 96 -8.09 3.68 -3.03
C ARG A 96 -7.72 3.88 -1.55
N ALA A 97 -6.84 4.83 -1.23
CA ALA A 97 -6.51 5.17 0.15
C ALA A 97 -7.72 5.67 0.94
N GLY A 98 -8.66 6.37 0.29
CA GLY A 98 -9.90 6.85 0.89
C GLY A 98 -10.88 5.74 1.29
N GLU A 99 -10.72 4.51 0.80
CA GLU A 99 -11.57 3.36 1.18
C GLU A 99 -11.26 2.83 2.58
N PHE A 100 -10.08 3.14 3.13
CA PHE A 100 -9.71 2.73 4.49
C PHE A 100 -10.22 3.73 5.53
N GLU A 101 -11.00 3.26 6.49
CA GLU A 101 -11.53 4.11 7.56
C GLU A 101 -10.57 4.19 8.76
N PHE A 102 -10.43 5.38 9.32
CA PHE A 102 -9.71 5.63 10.57
C PHE A 102 -10.66 6.33 11.56
N PRO A 103 -11.48 5.58 12.32
CA PRO A 103 -12.55 6.15 13.15
C PRO A 103 -12.04 7.17 14.19
N ASP A 104 -10.84 6.95 14.75
CA ASP A 104 -10.23 7.86 15.73
C ASP A 104 -9.79 9.20 15.12
N ALA A 105 -9.55 9.24 13.81
CA ALA A 105 -9.26 10.45 13.08
C ALA A 105 -10.51 11.27 12.79
N ALA A 106 -11.58 10.60 12.35
CA ALA A 106 -12.83 11.23 11.97
C ALA A 106 -13.48 11.98 13.15
N LYS A 107 -13.40 11.42 14.37
CA LYS A 107 -13.92 12.03 15.60
C LYS A 107 -13.31 13.42 15.90
N LYS A 108 -12.06 13.70 15.49
CA LYS A 108 -11.45 15.03 15.68
C LYS A 108 -12.06 16.11 14.79
N LEU A 109 -12.55 15.75 13.60
CA LEU A 109 -13.14 16.72 12.66
C LEU A 109 -14.57 17.13 13.05
N SER A 110 -15.25 16.30 13.86
CA SER A 110 -16.65 16.50 14.27
C SER A 110 -16.84 17.15 15.64
N ALA A 111 -15.79 17.31 16.45
CA ALA A 111 -15.91 17.79 17.83
C ALA A 111 -15.51 19.27 17.96
N ASP A 112 -16.51 20.15 18.15
CA ASP A 112 -16.31 21.51 18.64
C ASP A 112 -15.83 21.48 20.09
N SER A 113 -14.52 21.64 20.28
CA SER A 113 -13.83 22.34 21.38
C SER A 113 -14.39 22.34 22.82
N SER A 114 -15.14 21.33 23.27
CA SER A 114 -15.66 21.34 24.65
C SER A 114 -15.98 19.97 25.21
N GLU A 115 -14.95 19.13 25.30
CA GLU A 115 -14.80 18.17 26.40
C GLU A 115 -13.42 17.53 26.27
N GLY A 116 -12.59 17.67 27.31
CA GLY A 116 -11.24 17.12 27.37
C GLY A 116 -11.23 15.59 27.38
N SER A 117 -11.57 14.98 26.25
CA SER A 117 -11.72 13.54 26.11
C SER A 117 -10.41 12.89 25.67
N LYS A 118 -10.04 11.84 26.40
CA LYS A 118 -8.77 11.12 26.44
C LYS A 118 -8.50 10.24 25.20
N ASN A 119 -9.17 10.52 24.08
CA ASN A 119 -9.14 9.67 22.90
C ASN A 119 -8.29 10.34 21.83
N ALA A 120 -6.97 10.34 22.07
CA ALA A 120 -6.01 10.77 21.07
C ALA A 120 -6.04 9.79 19.88
N ASP A 121 -6.10 10.32 18.67
CA ASP A 121 -6.00 9.55 17.43
C ASP A 121 -4.68 8.78 17.39
N GLN A 122 -4.73 7.49 17.73
CA GLN A 122 -3.56 6.60 17.78
C GLN A 122 -3.00 6.35 16.37
N THR A 123 -3.83 6.51 15.34
CA THR A 123 -3.43 6.27 13.95
C THR A 123 -2.52 7.39 13.42
N GLN A 124 -2.38 8.53 14.11
CA GLN A 124 -1.34 9.52 13.79
C GLN A 124 0.07 8.92 13.87
N ALA A 125 0.27 7.87 14.66
CA ALA A 125 1.55 7.16 14.71
C ALA A 125 1.89 6.40 13.41
N TYR A 126 0.92 6.22 12.51
CA TYR A 126 1.13 5.57 11.21
C TYR A 126 1.70 6.52 10.15
N LEU A 127 1.64 7.84 10.38
CA LEU A 127 2.14 8.82 9.43
C LEU A 127 3.63 8.61 9.14
N THR A 128 3.97 8.54 7.86
CA THR A 128 5.33 8.34 7.38
C THR A 128 5.92 9.62 6.79
N GLU A 129 7.24 9.75 6.89
CA GLU A 129 7.99 10.86 6.29
C GLU A 129 8.47 10.53 4.87
N ILE A 130 7.95 9.47 4.26
CA ILE A 130 8.29 9.04 2.90
C ILE A 130 7.92 10.15 1.92
N ASP A 131 8.78 10.39 0.94
CA ASP A 131 8.48 11.36 -0.12
C ASP A 131 7.22 10.94 -0.89
N PRO A 132 6.25 11.84 -1.13
CA PRO A 132 5.01 11.52 -1.83
C PRO A 132 5.16 10.84 -3.18
N CYS A 133 6.20 11.13 -3.97
CA CYS A 133 6.40 10.43 -5.24
C CYS A 133 6.74 8.95 -5.02
N VAL A 134 7.56 8.67 -4.01
CA VAL A 134 7.92 7.29 -3.63
C VAL A 134 6.70 6.58 -3.04
N LEU A 135 5.97 7.26 -2.16
CA LEU A 135 4.77 6.70 -1.54
C LEU A 135 3.67 6.40 -2.57
N ASP A 136 3.42 7.32 -3.51
CA ASP A 136 2.47 7.10 -4.61
C ASP A 136 2.86 5.88 -5.45
N LEU A 137 4.14 5.77 -5.83
CA LEU A 137 4.65 4.63 -6.58
C LEU A 137 4.53 3.31 -5.80
N MET A 138 4.89 3.30 -4.51
CA MET A 138 4.71 2.13 -3.63
C MET A 138 3.25 1.69 -3.58
N TYR A 139 2.33 2.66 -3.42
CA TYR A 139 0.91 2.39 -3.33
C TYR A 139 0.36 1.78 -4.63
N GLN A 140 0.78 2.31 -5.78
CA GLN A 140 0.44 1.73 -7.09
C GLN A 140 0.93 0.28 -7.24
N ARG A 141 2.14 -0.03 -6.78
CA ARG A 141 2.65 -1.42 -6.82
C ARG A 141 1.90 -2.34 -5.87
N LEU A 142 1.51 -1.88 -4.68
CA LEU A 142 0.66 -2.65 -3.78
C LEU A 142 -0.72 -2.94 -4.40
N MET A 143 -1.33 -1.98 -5.11
CA MET A 143 -2.58 -2.22 -5.85
C MET A 143 -2.42 -3.26 -6.96
N GLN A 144 -1.26 -3.31 -7.62
CA GLN A 144 -0.98 -4.34 -8.63
C GLN A 144 -0.86 -5.73 -7.98
N GLU A 145 -0.20 -5.82 -6.82
CA GLU A 145 -0.08 -7.05 -6.03
C GLU A 145 -1.44 -7.53 -5.54
N GLU A 146 -2.28 -6.63 -5.02
CA GLU A 146 -3.67 -6.92 -4.59
C GLU A 146 -4.51 -7.52 -5.71
N ASN A 147 -4.35 -7.00 -6.93
CA ASN A 147 -5.10 -7.40 -8.12
C ASN A 147 -4.47 -8.59 -8.88
N GLY A 148 -3.34 -9.11 -8.42
CA GLY A 148 -2.65 -10.27 -9.00
C GLY A 148 -1.93 -10.01 -10.34
N CYS A 149 -1.54 -8.76 -10.63
CA CYS A 149 -0.87 -8.41 -11.88
C CYS A 149 0.66 -8.40 -11.72
N PHE A 150 1.25 -9.59 -11.59
CA PHE A 150 2.67 -9.78 -11.84
C PHE A 150 2.86 -9.92 -13.36
N SER A 151 3.04 -8.82 -14.09
CA SER A 151 3.58 -8.97 -15.44
C SER A 151 5.06 -9.29 -15.29
N ASP A 152 5.37 -10.59 -15.22
CA ASP A 152 6.65 -11.14 -15.63
C ASP A 152 6.93 -10.67 -17.06
N ILE A 153 7.50 -9.48 -17.23
CA ILE A 153 8.28 -9.20 -18.43
C ILE A 153 9.61 -9.88 -18.17
N ALA A 154 9.61 -11.21 -18.29
CA ALA A 154 10.82 -11.94 -18.59
C ALA A 154 11.39 -11.31 -19.87
N GLU A 155 12.62 -10.84 -19.80
CA GLU A 155 13.42 -10.34 -20.92
C GLU A 155 13.77 -11.49 -21.90
N ASP A 156 12.76 -12.20 -22.44
CA ASP A 156 12.92 -13.41 -23.25
C ASP A 156 12.23 -13.32 -24.63
N GLU A 157 11.93 -12.11 -25.12
CA GLU A 157 11.70 -11.90 -26.57
C GLU A 157 12.95 -11.30 -27.23
N ALA A 158 14.05 -12.06 -27.09
CA ALA A 158 15.19 -11.95 -27.97
C ALA A 158 14.80 -12.44 -29.38
N TYR A 159 14.81 -11.53 -30.35
CA TYR A 159 15.05 -11.78 -31.77
C TYR A 159 14.30 -12.96 -32.42
N ALA A 160 13.00 -12.79 -32.66
CA ALA A 160 12.34 -13.46 -33.79
C ALA A 160 12.07 -12.44 -34.90
N LEU A 161 13.12 -12.04 -35.61
CA LEU A 161 12.95 -11.55 -36.98
C LEU A 161 12.57 -12.75 -37.84
N ASP A 162 11.28 -13.06 -37.89
CA ASP A 162 10.72 -13.89 -38.95
C ASP A 162 10.60 -12.99 -40.18
N ASP A 163 11.71 -12.89 -40.93
CA ASP A 163 11.70 -12.35 -42.28
C ASP A 163 10.84 -13.29 -43.13
N CYS A 164 9.54 -12.99 -43.18
CA CYS A 164 8.60 -13.56 -44.13
C CYS A 164 9.22 -13.53 -45.53
N GLU A 165 9.46 -14.71 -46.09
CA GLU A 165 9.71 -14.87 -47.52
C GLU A 165 8.54 -14.22 -48.28
N ILE A 166 8.82 -13.08 -48.92
CA ILE A 166 7.94 -12.51 -49.93
C ILE A 166 7.91 -13.52 -51.08
N SER A 167 6.82 -14.29 -51.17
CA SER A 167 6.54 -15.04 -52.38
C SER A 167 6.11 -14.06 -53.47
N ASP A 168 6.81 -14.13 -54.60
CA ASP A 168 6.88 -13.16 -55.69
C ASP A 168 5.63 -13.19 -56.61
N GLU A 169 4.42 -13.36 -56.06
CA GLU A 169 3.19 -13.57 -56.85
C GLU A 169 2.10 -12.51 -56.64
N SER A 170 2.47 -11.30 -56.22
CA SER A 170 1.55 -10.14 -56.18
C SER A 170 2.16 -8.80 -56.58
N LEU A 171 3.14 -8.81 -57.48
CA LEU A 171 3.45 -7.62 -58.29
C LEU A 171 2.40 -7.47 -59.40
N GLU A 172 1.39 -6.65 -59.10
CA GLU A 172 0.76 -5.68 -60.00
C GLU A 172 0.27 -6.26 -61.34
N ARG A 173 -0.98 -6.75 -61.40
CA ARG A 173 -2.12 -5.90 -61.80
C ARG A 173 -1.91 -4.41 -61.51
N GLU A 174 -1.11 -3.76 -62.34
CA GLU A 174 -1.32 -2.39 -62.83
C GLU A 174 -0.35 -2.14 -63.98
N MET A 175 -0.74 -2.58 -65.19
CA MET A 175 -0.50 -1.98 -66.52
C MET A 175 -0.94 -2.94 -67.64
#